data_AF-A0A6J1NUG4-F1
#
_entry.id   AF-A0A6J1NUG4-F1
#
_cell.length_a   1.000
_cell.length_b   1.000
_cell.length_c   1.000
_cell.angle_alpha   90.00
_cell.angle_beta   90.00
_cell.angle_gamma   90.00
#
_symmetry.space_group_name_H-M   'P 1'
#
loop_
_entity.id
_entity.type
_entity.pdbx_description
1 polymer ?
#
loop_
_entity_poly.entity_id
_entity_poly.type
_entity_poly.pdbx_seq_one_letter_code
_entity_poly.pdbx_strand_id
1 'polypeptide(L)'
;MDASTDSDVTFVRDERVRAQISLHSDSDATDEEERAHHADSELITRELPHFWAGRTFLLAARLPPRAAARLARYVRAYGGLVLQESQLQADSSVQYVVGGAGEGAAGARRVSPTWVWRQHARQGLAAAPP
;
A
#
# COMPACT_ATOMS: atom_id res chain seq x y z
N MET A 1 -34.91 -27.71 -33.69
CA MET A 1 -35.56 -28.01 -32.41
C MET A 1 -35.03 -29.39 -32.06
N ASP A 2 -34.10 -29.57 -31.12
CA ASP A 2 -33.98 -28.92 -29.81
C ASP A 2 -32.54 -28.52 -29.48
N ALA A 3 -32.42 -27.43 -28.74
CA ALA A 3 -31.19 -26.93 -28.16
C ALA A 3 -31.10 -27.48 -26.72
N SER A 4 -30.13 -28.34 -26.45
CA SER A 4 -29.72 -28.70 -25.09
C SER A 4 -28.26 -28.33 -24.91
N THR A 5 -28.02 -27.05 -24.62
CA THR A 5 -26.76 -26.57 -24.09
C THR A 5 -26.82 -26.69 -22.57
N ASP A 6 -26.53 -27.88 -22.06
CA ASP A 6 -26.31 -28.09 -20.64
C ASP A 6 -24.88 -27.60 -20.32
N SER A 7 -24.78 -26.35 -19.89
CA SER A 7 -23.53 -25.74 -19.45
C SER A 7 -23.27 -26.21 -18.03
N ASP A 8 -22.42 -27.23 -17.88
CA ASP A 8 -21.97 -27.79 -16.61
C ASP A 8 -21.10 -26.75 -15.85
N VAL A 9 -21.72 -25.91 -15.02
CA VAL A 9 -21.03 -24.95 -14.16
C VAL A 9 -20.64 -25.65 -12.86
N THR A 10 -19.39 -26.06 -12.76
CA THR A 10 -18.81 -26.61 -11.53
C THR A 10 -18.44 -25.46 -10.57
N PHE A 11 -19.24 -25.29 -9.52
CA PHE A 11 -18.93 -24.35 -8.44
C PHE A 11 -17.83 -24.94 -7.55
N VAL A 12 -16.62 -24.40 -7.64
CA VAL A 12 -15.53 -24.69 -6.69
C VAL A 12 -15.89 -24.04 -5.35
N ARG A 13 -16.16 -24.87 -4.35
CA ARG A 13 -16.43 -24.45 -2.97
C ARG A 13 -15.10 -24.03 -2.34
N ASP A 14 -14.88 -22.74 -2.14
CA ASP A 14 -13.70 -22.22 -1.45
C ASP A 14 -13.77 -22.58 0.05
N GLU A 15 -12.80 -23.35 0.54
CA GLU A 15 -12.78 -23.94 1.89
C GLU A 15 -12.13 -23.02 2.95
N ARG A 16 -12.15 -21.69 2.75
CA ARG A 16 -11.43 -20.75 3.64
C ARG A 16 -12.34 -19.74 4.30
N VAL A 17 -13.32 -20.22 5.07
CA VAL A 17 -13.86 -19.46 6.20
C VAL A 17 -13.96 -20.37 7.42
N ARG A 18 -12.85 -20.54 8.14
CA ARG A 18 -12.92 -20.88 9.57
C ARG A 18 -13.01 -19.58 10.37
N ALA A 19 -14.18 -18.96 10.35
CA ALA A 19 -14.53 -18.00 11.38
C ALA A 19 -14.77 -18.82 12.67
N GLN A 20 -13.96 -18.58 13.69
CA GLN A 20 -14.21 -19.12 15.03
C GLN A 20 -15.35 -18.31 15.65
N ILE A 21 -16.58 -18.78 15.50
CA ILE A 21 -17.73 -18.29 16.24
C ILE A 21 -17.72 -19.03 17.58
N SER A 22 -17.22 -18.37 18.62
CA SER A 22 -17.34 -18.86 19.99
C SER A 22 -18.80 -18.71 20.44
N LEU A 23 -19.60 -19.75 20.22
CA LEU A 23 -20.90 -19.90 20.85
C LEU A 23 -20.68 -20.32 22.32
N HIS A 24 -21.13 -19.46 23.23
CA HIS A 24 -21.06 -19.62 24.67
C HIS A 24 -21.61 -20.99 25.11
N SER A 25 -20.82 -21.70 25.92
CA SER A 25 -21.27 -22.83 26.72
C SER A 25 -21.13 -22.44 28.19
N ASP A 26 -22.23 -22.67 28.92
CA ASP A 26 -22.47 -22.42 30.33
C ASP A 26 -21.25 -22.65 31.25
N SER A 27 -20.97 -21.68 32.10
CA SER A 27 -20.20 -21.88 33.33
C SER A 27 -20.68 -20.90 34.38
N ASP A 28 -21.45 -21.46 35.32
CA ASP A 28 -21.83 -20.90 36.60
C ASP A 28 -20.54 -20.58 37.40
N ALA A 29 -20.18 -19.30 37.44
CA ALA A 29 -19.15 -18.79 38.33
C ALA A 29 -19.54 -17.36 38.74
N THR A 30 -19.83 -17.26 40.03
CA THR A 30 -20.08 -16.08 40.85
C THR A 30 -19.31 -14.81 40.46
N ASP A 31 -20.08 -13.72 40.47
CA ASP A 31 -19.81 -12.31 40.78
C ASP A 31 -18.40 -11.89 41.21
N GLU A 32 -18.11 -10.61 40.97
CA GLU A 32 -16.87 -9.86 41.24
C GLU A 32 -15.78 -9.91 40.14
N GLU A 33 -15.96 -9.11 39.09
CA GLU A 33 -15.01 -8.04 38.71
C GLU A 33 -15.49 -7.33 37.44
N GLU A 34 -16.52 -6.52 37.64
CA GLU A 34 -16.93 -5.43 36.77
C GLU A 34 -15.83 -4.35 36.76
N ARG A 35 -14.66 -4.62 36.15
CA ARG A 35 -13.61 -3.63 35.80
C ARG A 35 -12.39 -4.29 35.15
N ALA A 36 -12.54 -4.71 33.89
CA ALA A 36 -11.38 -4.89 33.03
C ALA A 36 -11.71 -4.54 31.58
N HIS A 37 -11.58 -3.25 31.30
CA HIS A 37 -11.17 -2.75 29.99
C HIS A 37 -12.09 -3.11 28.80
N HIS A 38 -13.26 -2.46 28.78
CA HIS A 38 -13.74 -1.80 27.55
C HIS A 38 -12.76 -0.69 27.11
N ALA A 39 -11.48 -1.04 26.91
CA ALA A 39 -10.51 -0.13 26.32
C ALA A 39 -10.60 -0.31 24.81
N ASP A 40 -11.39 0.58 24.20
CA ASP A 40 -11.12 1.14 22.89
C ASP A 40 -10.85 0.12 21.78
N SER A 41 -11.96 -0.37 21.20
CA SER A 41 -12.03 -0.47 19.73
C SER A 41 -12.04 0.93 19.08
N GLU A 42 -11.16 1.82 19.50
CA GLU A 42 -10.50 2.70 18.55
C GLU A 42 -9.63 1.78 17.70
N LEU A 43 -10.22 1.17 16.68
CA LEU A 43 -9.46 0.76 15.50
C LEU A 43 -8.91 2.05 14.94
N ILE A 44 -7.76 2.43 15.49
CA ILE A 44 -7.02 3.64 15.23
C ILE A 44 -6.85 3.72 13.71
N THR A 45 -7.75 4.47 13.06
CA THR A 45 -7.54 4.99 11.71
C THR A 45 -6.52 6.12 11.84
N ARG A 46 -5.33 5.83 12.36
CA ARG A 46 -4.21 6.76 12.30
C ARG A 46 -3.90 6.92 10.83
N GLU A 47 -4.26 8.10 10.32
CA GLU A 47 -3.88 8.50 8.99
C GLU A 47 -2.36 8.38 8.86
N LEU A 48 -1.92 7.80 7.74
CA LEU A 48 -0.50 7.70 7.46
C LEU A 48 0.05 9.12 7.25
N PRO A 49 1.24 9.44 7.79
CA PRO A 49 1.81 10.77 7.67
C PRO A 49 2.13 11.12 6.21
N HIS A 50 1.62 12.23 5.71
CA HIS A 50 1.80 12.63 4.31
C HIS A 50 3.13 13.34 4.03
N PHE A 51 4.26 12.77 4.45
CA PHE A 51 5.58 13.43 4.35
C PHE A 51 6.12 13.56 2.91
N TRP A 52 5.43 12.98 1.92
CA TRP A 52 5.69 13.20 0.49
C TRP A 52 4.64 14.07 -0.20
N ALA A 53 3.73 14.71 0.55
CA ALA A 53 2.77 15.67 0.00
C ALA A 53 3.47 16.72 -0.88
N GLY A 54 2.92 16.94 -2.08
CA GLY A 54 3.45 17.90 -3.06
C GLY A 54 4.73 17.46 -3.76
N ARG A 55 5.18 16.21 -3.56
CA ARG A 55 6.39 15.68 -4.18
C ARG A 55 6.09 14.75 -5.34
N THR A 56 6.79 14.97 -6.44
CA THR A 56 6.63 14.18 -7.66
C THR A 56 7.79 13.20 -7.84
N PHE A 57 7.44 11.94 -8.05
CA PHE A 57 8.35 10.82 -8.24
C PHE A 57 8.20 10.24 -9.65
N LEU A 58 9.33 10.01 -10.30
CA LEU A 58 9.44 9.21 -11.51
C LEU A 58 10.06 7.86 -11.15
N LEU A 59 9.43 6.77 -11.54
CA LEU A 59 10.00 5.42 -11.39
C LEU A 59 10.69 5.04 -12.69
N ALA A 60 11.98 4.72 -12.64
CA ALA A 60 12.74 4.35 -13.82
C ALA A 60 12.19 3.06 -14.47
N ALA A 61 12.10 3.04 -15.81
CA ALA A 61 11.59 1.89 -16.58
C ALA A 61 12.34 0.58 -16.32
N ARG A 62 13.62 0.64 -15.93
CA ARG A 62 14.45 -0.52 -15.61
C ARG A 62 14.08 -1.25 -14.31
N LEU A 63 13.17 -0.69 -13.50
CA LEU A 63 12.72 -1.35 -12.27
C LEU A 63 11.83 -2.56 -12.60
N PRO A 64 11.98 -3.70 -11.88
CA PRO A 64 11.07 -4.82 -12.04
C PRO A 64 9.61 -4.39 -11.80
N PRO A 65 8.63 -4.83 -12.60
CA PRO A 65 7.24 -4.34 -12.52
C PRO A 65 6.63 -4.46 -11.13
N ARG A 66 6.88 -5.57 -10.43
CA ARG A 66 6.41 -5.80 -9.05
C ARG A 66 7.03 -4.81 -8.05
N ALA A 67 8.30 -4.46 -8.23
CA ALA A 67 8.99 -3.51 -7.38
C ALA A 67 8.49 -2.08 -7.65
N ALA A 68 8.33 -1.70 -8.92
CA ALA A 68 7.79 -0.41 -9.33
C ALA A 68 6.36 -0.21 -8.81
N ALA A 69 5.47 -1.19 -8.98
CA ALA A 69 4.10 -1.14 -8.47
C ALA A 69 4.06 -0.99 -6.94
N ARG A 70 4.94 -1.72 -6.23
CA ARG A 70 5.06 -1.60 -4.78
C ARG A 70 5.51 -0.20 -4.37
N LEU A 71 6.59 0.30 -4.96
CA LEU A 71 7.09 1.66 -4.71
C LEU A 71 6.01 2.71 -4.98
N ALA A 72 5.32 2.61 -6.12
CA ALA A 72 4.25 3.54 -6.49
C ALA A 72 3.14 3.57 -5.43
N ARG A 73 2.72 2.40 -4.94
CA ARG A 73 1.70 2.28 -3.89
C ARG A 73 2.13 2.98 -2.61
N TYR A 74 3.37 2.78 -2.16
CA TYR A 74 3.86 3.41 -0.93
C TYR A 74 4.06 4.90 -1.08
N VAL A 75 4.59 5.37 -2.21
CA VAL A 75 4.72 6.80 -2.47
C VAL A 75 3.36 7.49 -2.39
N ARG A 76 2.34 6.92 -3.03
CA ARG A 76 0.96 7.43 -2.98
C ARG A 76 0.35 7.38 -1.58
N ALA A 77 0.60 6.29 -0.83
CA ALA A 77 0.09 6.14 0.53
C ALA A 77 0.60 7.23 1.50
N TYR A 78 1.74 7.85 1.21
CA TYR A 78 2.30 8.97 1.99
C TYR A 78 2.16 10.33 1.27
N GLY A 79 1.22 10.45 0.34
CA GLY A 79 0.85 11.71 -0.31
C GLY A 79 1.71 12.13 -1.51
N GLY A 80 2.63 11.28 -1.98
CA GLY A 80 3.45 11.57 -3.15
C GLY A 80 2.75 11.27 -4.48
N LEU A 81 3.08 12.04 -5.51
CA LEU A 81 2.63 11.82 -6.88
C LEU A 81 3.64 10.94 -7.62
N VAL A 82 3.14 9.96 -8.37
CA VAL A 82 3.98 9.03 -9.14
C VAL A 82 3.62 9.17 -10.61
N LEU A 83 4.58 9.63 -11.39
CA LEU A 83 4.50 9.71 -12.85
C LEU A 83 5.19 8.50 -13.47
N GLN A 84 4.63 8.04 -14.58
CA GLN A 84 5.29 7.14 -15.50
C GLN A 84 6.08 7.95 -16.54
N GLU A 85 7.12 7.35 -17.13
CA GLU A 85 7.88 7.99 -18.21
C GLU A 85 6.97 8.37 -19.40
N SER A 86 5.93 7.59 -19.68
CA SER A 86 4.91 7.89 -20.69
C SER A 86 4.04 9.11 -20.38
N GLN A 87 4.02 9.55 -19.12
CA GLN A 87 3.23 10.69 -18.64
C GLN A 87 4.08 11.95 -18.46
N LEU A 88 5.37 11.90 -18.78
CA LEU A 88 6.25 13.05 -18.68
C LEU A 88 5.89 14.05 -19.79
N GLN A 89 5.43 15.23 -19.38
CA GLN A 89 5.27 16.39 -20.26
C GLN A 89 6.42 17.36 -20.04
N ALA A 90 6.66 18.27 -20.99
CA ALA A 90 7.79 19.20 -20.96
C ALA A 90 7.78 20.14 -19.73
N ASP A 91 6.61 20.34 -19.11
CA ASP A 91 6.35 21.15 -17.91
C ASP A 91 6.27 20.33 -16.61
N SER A 92 6.41 19.00 -16.69
CA SER A 92 6.30 18.12 -15.53
C SER A 92 7.49 18.33 -14.57
N SER A 93 7.23 18.98 -13.43
CA SER A 93 8.23 19.15 -12.37
C SER A 93 8.41 17.87 -11.56
N VAL A 94 9.42 17.07 -11.95
CA VAL A 94 9.84 15.87 -11.22
C VAL A 94 10.86 16.25 -10.17
N GLN A 95 10.64 15.85 -8.91
CA GLN A 95 11.55 16.13 -7.81
C GLN A 95 12.48 14.95 -7.52
N TYR A 96 11.99 13.72 -7.74
CA TYR A 96 12.72 12.49 -7.45
C TYR A 96 12.65 11.50 -8.60
N VAL A 97 13.78 10.88 -8.92
CA VAL A 97 13.85 9.72 -9.84
C VAL A 97 14.29 8.51 -9.04
N VAL A 98 13.46 7.48 -9.00
CA VAL A 98 13.73 6.25 -8.26
C VAL A 98 14.30 5.19 -9.18
N GLY A 99 15.45 4.64 -8.80
CA GLY A 99 15.96 3.41 -9.41
C GLY A 99 16.80 3.61 -10.66
N GLY A 100 17.05 4.83 -11.15
CA GLY A 100 18.02 5.04 -12.22
C GLY A 100 18.14 6.42 -12.84
N ALA A 101 18.86 6.47 -13.96
CA ALA A 101 18.91 7.64 -14.83
C ALA A 101 17.57 7.74 -15.55
N GLY A 102 16.67 8.57 -15.04
CA GLY A 102 15.46 8.95 -15.76
C GLY A 102 15.84 10.02 -16.77
N GLU A 103 15.62 9.73 -18.05
CA GLU A 103 15.65 10.76 -19.08
C GLU A 103 14.39 11.65 -18.91
N GLY A 104 14.54 12.96 -19.06
CA GLY A 104 13.43 13.92 -18.94
C GLY A 104 13.21 14.59 -17.57
N ALA A 105 13.93 14.20 -16.52
CA ALA A 105 13.83 14.82 -15.20
C ALA A 105 15.07 15.68 -14.86
N ALA A 106 15.38 16.66 -15.73
CA ALA A 106 16.51 17.56 -15.52
C ALA A 106 16.33 18.35 -14.20
N GLY A 107 17.26 18.17 -13.25
CA GLY A 107 17.19 18.78 -11.91
C GLY A 107 16.54 17.91 -10.82
N ALA A 108 15.96 16.76 -11.17
CA ALA A 108 15.41 15.84 -10.18
C ALA A 108 16.51 15.08 -9.42
N ARG A 109 16.27 14.84 -8.13
CA ARG A 109 17.18 14.07 -7.27
C ARG A 109 17.07 12.58 -7.55
N ARG A 110 18.20 11.93 -7.78
CA ARG A 110 18.25 10.49 -8.02
C ARG A 110 18.31 9.76 -6.70
N VAL A 111 17.36 8.87 -6.46
CA VAL A 111 17.27 8.10 -5.22
C VAL A 111 17.15 6.60 -5.53
N SER A 112 17.70 5.79 -4.64
CA SER A 112 17.54 4.34 -4.73
C SER A 112 16.17 3.91 -4.17
N PRO A 113 15.62 2.76 -4.61
CA PRO A 113 14.45 2.16 -3.97
C PRO A 113 14.63 1.98 -2.45
N THR A 114 15.85 1.66 -2.02
CA THR A 114 16.21 1.51 -0.61
C THR A 114 16.07 2.80 0.19
N TRP A 115 16.23 3.97 -0.44
CA TRP A 115 15.96 5.25 0.22
C TRP A 115 14.47 5.42 0.52
N VAL A 116 13.59 5.08 -0.43
CA VAL A 116 12.13 5.12 -0.27
C VAL A 116 11.70 4.22 0.90
N TRP A 117 12.26 3.00 0.98
CA TRP A 117 11.99 2.07 2.08
C TRP A 117 12.46 2.58 3.43
N ARG A 118 13.58 3.28 3.50
CA ARG A 118 14.05 3.90 4.73
C ARG A 118 13.12 5.01 5.22
N GLN A 119 12.54 5.79 4.31
CA GLN A 119 11.55 6.81 4.69
C GLN A 119 10.27 6.19 5.21
N HIS A 120 9.80 5.12 4.56
CA HIS A 120 8.66 4.33 5.04
C HIS A 120 8.90 3.78 6.45
N ALA A 121 10.05 3.15 6.69
CA ALA A 121 10.39 2.59 8.00
C ALA A 121 10.50 3.65 9.11
N ARG A 122 10.92 4.87 8.75
CA ARG A 122 11.03 6.01 9.68
C ARG A 122 9.74 6.82 9.79
N GLN A 123 8.76 6.58 8.92
CA GLN A 123 7.57 7.41 8.74
C GLN A 123 7.89 8.91 8.64
N GLY A 124 8.97 9.25 7.94
CA GLY A 124 9.47 10.61 7.89
C GLY A 124 10.46 10.82 6.75
N LEU A 125 10.68 12.08 6.40
CA LEU A 125 11.55 12.46 5.30
C LEU A 125 12.96 12.80 5.81
N ALA A 126 13.91 11.94 5.50
CA ALA A 126 15.33 12.16 5.61
C ALA A 126 15.87 12.80 4.33
N ALA A 127 17.04 13.43 4.44
CA ALA A 127 17.79 13.93 3.28
C ALA A 127 17.97 12.81 2.24
N ALA A 128 17.79 13.16 0.97
CA ALA A 128 18.20 12.29 -0.12
C ALA A 128 19.73 12.16 -0.10
N PRO A 129 20.27 10.95 -0.32
CA PRO A 129 21.72 10.77 -0.45
C PRO A 129 22.26 11.66 -1.59
N PRO A 130 23.54 12.09 -1.48
CA PRO A 130 24.20 12.85 -2.55
C PRO A 130 24.31 12.04 -3.85
#